data_AF-A0A9P0C991-F1
#
_entry.id   AF-A0A9P0C991-F1
#
_cell.length_a   1.000
_cell.length_b   1.000
_cell.length_c   1.000
_cell.angle_alpha   90.00
_cell.angle_beta   90.00
_cell.angle_gamma   90.00
#
_symmetry.space_group_name_H-M   'P 1'
#
loop_
_entity.id
_entity.type
_entity.pdbx_description
1 polymer ?
#
loop_
_entity_poly.entity_id
_entity_poly.type
_entity_poly.pdbx_seq_one_letter_code
_entity_poly.pdbx_strand_id
1 'polypeptide(L)'
;MWTLFGGYKLVSLLVPTAISLIFLAFHPAAFEVQKPRHKAPDVIIYSGTNFTGNIKCNVFFPGCTPVCKQLIGNVKSLQSTKGTCMKFYTTADCSGAPVSYRSAFKMFESDGRGIDNLTDTPAIEWKAIGDCKQETGVPDGSVALFPKKLYQGKPCNVAVTSKCNNVCTGGGGATIQKSQSFIANVECCSLYASKNCSGDVLHYIRKGQKGYGWEDYDTAKYFKRFYRISSIGPGCL
;
A
#
# COMPACT_ATOMS: atom_id res chain seq x y z
N MET A 1 45.66 6.70 -39.83
CA MET A 1 45.45 5.36 -40.40
C MET A 1 43.94 5.13 -40.48
N TRP A 2 43.41 5.25 -41.72
CA TRP A 2 42.17 4.69 -42.32
C TRP A 2 40.88 4.61 -41.47
N THR A 3 39.88 5.49 -41.69
CA THR A 3 38.63 5.30 -42.50
C THR A 3 37.81 4.02 -42.26
N LEU A 4 36.51 4.16 -41.93
CA LEU A 4 35.39 3.74 -42.80
C LEU A 4 33.98 3.97 -42.21
N PHE A 5 33.07 4.29 -43.13
CA PHE A 5 31.65 4.61 -43.04
C PHE A 5 30.73 3.39 -42.88
N GLY A 6 29.50 3.62 -42.41
CA GLY A 6 28.33 2.76 -42.70
C GLY A 6 27.10 3.26 -41.92
N GLY A 7 26.02 3.80 -42.50
CA GLY A 7 25.47 3.62 -43.85
C GLY A 7 24.32 2.60 -43.79
N TYR A 8 23.17 2.95 -43.20
CA TYR A 8 21.97 2.12 -43.25
C TYR A 8 20.84 2.78 -44.05
N LYS A 9 20.39 1.97 -45.01
CA LYS A 9 19.53 2.25 -46.15
C LYS A 9 18.11 2.61 -45.74
N LEU A 10 17.61 3.69 -46.36
CA LEU A 10 16.20 3.95 -46.58
C LEU A 10 15.66 2.87 -47.55
N VAL A 11 14.82 1.96 -47.07
CA VAL A 11 14.05 1.06 -47.94
C VAL A 11 12.64 1.60 -48.02
N SER A 12 12.39 2.31 -49.12
CA SER A 12 11.06 2.71 -49.59
C SER A 12 10.38 1.46 -50.17
N LEU A 13 9.34 0.96 -49.50
CA LEU A 13 8.44 -0.04 -50.08
C LEU A 13 7.09 0.63 -50.37
N LEU A 14 6.93 1.00 -51.63
CA LEU A 14 5.64 1.28 -52.27
C LEU A 14 4.87 -0.04 -52.36
N VAL A 15 3.68 -0.12 -51.76
CA VAL A 15 2.74 -1.21 -51.99
C VAL A 15 1.48 -0.63 -52.65
N PRO A 16 0.90 -1.31 -53.65
CA PRO A 16 -0.07 -0.74 -54.56
C PRO A 16 -1.45 -0.60 -53.93
N THR A 17 -2.11 0.48 -54.29
CA THR A 17 -3.53 0.77 -54.15
C THR A 17 -4.38 -0.32 -54.82
N ALA A 18 -4.92 -1.23 -54.01
CA ALA A 18 -6.06 -2.06 -54.40
C ALA A 18 -7.33 -1.45 -53.79
N ILE A 19 -8.09 -0.77 -54.64
CA ILE A 19 -9.42 -0.22 -54.35
C ILE A 19 -10.38 -1.42 -54.24
N SER A 20 -10.69 -1.81 -53.00
CA SER A 20 -11.75 -2.78 -52.70
C SER A 20 -13.03 -2.00 -52.39
N LEU A 21 -13.89 -1.86 -53.41
CA LEU A 21 -15.27 -1.38 -53.27
C LEU A 21 -16.09 -2.47 -52.57
N ILE A 22 -16.06 -2.47 -51.24
CA ILE A 22 -16.96 -3.28 -50.42
C ILE A 22 -18.24 -2.47 -50.18
N PHE A 23 -19.36 -3.02 -50.63
CA PHE A 23 -20.72 -2.55 -50.40
C PHE A 23 -20.98 -2.37 -48.89
N LEU A 24 -21.04 -1.14 -48.41
CA LEU A 24 -21.61 -0.79 -47.11
C LEU A 24 -23.13 -0.82 -47.22
N ALA A 25 -23.73 -1.98 -46.91
CA ALA A 25 -25.11 -2.04 -46.48
C ALA A 25 -25.24 -1.21 -45.18
N PHE A 26 -25.78 0.00 -45.32
CA PHE A 26 -26.18 0.86 -44.20
C PHE A 26 -27.24 0.13 -43.37
N HIS A 27 -26.80 -0.69 -42.43
CA HIS A 27 -27.60 -0.98 -41.26
C HIS A 27 -27.64 0.33 -40.47
N PRO A 28 -28.82 0.86 -40.12
CA PRO A 28 -28.89 1.93 -39.13
C PRO A 28 -28.37 1.34 -37.83
N ALA A 29 -27.07 1.50 -37.59
CA ALA A 29 -26.47 1.26 -36.30
C ALA A 29 -27.17 2.25 -35.37
N ALA A 30 -28.11 1.72 -34.58
CA ALA A 30 -28.67 2.43 -33.46
C ALA A 30 -27.46 2.88 -32.62
N PHE A 31 -27.15 4.17 -32.71
CA PHE A 31 -26.12 4.81 -31.90
C PHE A 31 -26.70 4.87 -30.50
N GLU A 32 -26.63 3.74 -29.80
CA GLU A 32 -27.02 3.65 -28.41
C GLU A 32 -26.02 4.52 -27.66
N VAL A 33 -26.46 5.74 -27.32
CA VAL A 33 -25.71 6.66 -26.47
C VAL A 33 -25.42 5.92 -25.18
N GLN A 34 -24.22 5.35 -25.06
CA GLN A 34 -23.79 4.70 -23.84
C GLN A 34 -23.83 5.77 -22.74
N LYS A 35 -24.88 5.72 -21.90
CA LYS A 35 -24.94 6.50 -20.66
C LYS A 35 -23.63 6.25 -19.92
N PRO A 36 -22.93 7.30 -19.46
CA PRO A 36 -21.68 7.14 -18.75
C PRO A 36 -21.93 6.22 -17.55
N ARG A 37 -21.34 5.02 -17.61
CA ARG A 37 -21.50 4.02 -16.58
C ARG A 37 -20.76 4.54 -15.35
N HIS A 38 -21.50 5.10 -14.39
CA HIS A 38 -20.90 5.61 -13.16
C HIS A 38 -20.11 4.49 -12.49
N LYS A 39 -18.78 4.64 -12.45
CA LYS A 39 -17.89 3.71 -11.76
C LYS A 39 -18.32 3.65 -10.30
N ALA A 40 -18.52 2.44 -9.76
CA ALA A 40 -18.72 2.28 -8.32
C ALA A 40 -17.47 2.76 -7.56
N PRO A 41 -17.62 3.37 -6.37
CA PRO A 41 -16.47 3.74 -5.56
C PRO A 41 -15.67 2.50 -5.17
N ASP A 42 -14.34 2.63 -5.18
CA ASP A 42 -13.45 1.57 -4.74
C ASP A 42 -13.54 1.39 -3.20
N VAL A 43 -13.80 2.49 -2.49
CA VAL A 43 -13.93 2.58 -1.03
C VAL A 43 -15.01 3.59 -0.66
N ILE A 44 -15.80 3.30 0.38
CA ILE A 44 -16.74 4.23 1.00
C ILE A 44 -16.41 4.35 2.49
N ILE A 45 -16.20 5.57 2.96
CA ILE A 45 -15.93 5.90 4.37
C ILE A 45 -17.22 6.44 5.00
N TYR A 46 -17.50 6.07 6.25
CA TYR A 46 -18.73 6.42 6.94
C TYR A 46 -18.48 7.09 8.30
N SER A 47 -19.40 7.98 8.71
CA SER A 47 -19.37 8.64 10.01
C SER A 47 -19.96 7.80 11.15
N GLY A 48 -20.66 6.70 10.82
CA GLY A 48 -21.19 5.72 11.78
C GLY A 48 -20.42 4.41 11.71
N THR A 49 -20.60 3.56 12.73
CA THR A 49 -20.16 2.16 12.68
C THR A 49 -21.10 1.34 11.80
N ASN A 50 -20.73 0.11 11.45
CA ASN A 50 -21.52 -0.82 10.64
C ASN A 50 -21.98 -0.23 9.29
N PHE A 51 -21.12 0.61 8.69
CA PHE A 51 -21.39 1.27 7.40
C PHE A 51 -22.64 2.17 7.41
N THR A 52 -22.94 2.77 8.57
CA THR A 52 -24.08 3.68 8.78
C THR A 52 -23.66 5.15 8.86
N GLY A 53 -24.63 6.06 8.97
CA GLY A 53 -24.40 7.49 9.17
C GLY A 53 -24.81 8.32 7.96
N ASN A 54 -25.12 9.59 8.22
CA ASN A 54 -25.63 10.52 7.21
C ASN A 54 -24.51 11.11 6.33
N ILE A 55 -23.25 10.97 6.77
CA ILE A 55 -22.09 11.50 6.07
C ILE A 55 -21.26 10.32 5.57
N LYS A 56 -20.99 10.31 4.26
CA LYS A 56 -20.14 9.32 3.59
C LYS A 56 -19.14 9.98 2.65
N CYS A 57 -18.00 9.34 2.44
CA CYS A 57 -17.02 9.74 1.44
C CYS A 57 -16.77 8.61 0.45
N ASN A 58 -16.99 8.88 -0.82
CA ASN A 58 -16.64 7.96 -1.90
C ASN A 58 -15.21 8.22 -2.32
N VAL A 59 -14.37 7.19 -2.32
CA VAL A 59 -12.96 7.26 -2.73
C VAL A 59 -12.76 6.39 -3.96
N PHE A 60 -12.02 6.92 -4.93
CA PHE A 60 -11.74 6.30 -6.21
C PHE A 60 -10.23 6.21 -6.44
N PHE A 61 -9.76 5.04 -6.85
CA PHE A 61 -8.37 4.76 -7.19
C PHE A 61 -8.17 4.68 -8.71
N PRO A 62 -6.94 4.91 -9.22
CA PRO A 62 -5.65 4.99 -8.50
C PRO A 62 -5.32 6.36 -7.90
N GLY A 63 -4.28 6.42 -7.08
CA GLY A 63 -3.67 7.65 -6.59
C GLY A 63 -3.99 7.98 -5.13
N CYS A 64 -3.83 9.27 -4.78
CA CYS A 64 -4.12 9.83 -3.47
C CYS A 64 -5.45 10.58 -3.53
N THR A 65 -6.39 10.23 -2.64
CA THR A 65 -7.67 10.91 -2.51
C THR A 65 -7.82 11.48 -1.10
N PRO A 66 -8.00 12.79 -0.94
CA PRO A 66 -8.32 13.38 0.37
C PRO A 66 -9.61 12.80 0.94
N VAL A 67 -9.64 12.56 2.25
CA VAL A 67 -10.88 12.24 2.96
C VAL A 67 -11.80 13.47 2.91
N CYS A 68 -13.09 13.25 2.67
CA CYS A 68 -14.08 14.31 2.62
C CYS A 68 -14.03 15.13 3.91
N LYS A 69 -13.99 16.47 3.79
CA LYS A 69 -13.79 17.39 4.93
C LYS A 69 -14.70 17.10 6.14
N GLN A 70 -15.95 16.70 5.88
CA GLN A 70 -16.95 16.39 6.92
C GLN A 70 -16.67 15.10 7.71
N LEU A 71 -15.75 14.26 7.24
CA LEU A 71 -15.36 12.98 7.87
C LEU A 71 -14.00 13.03 8.56
N ILE A 72 -13.19 14.07 8.35
CA ILE A 72 -11.93 14.25 9.07
C ILE A 72 -12.24 14.34 10.57
N GLY A 73 -11.61 13.50 11.38
CA GLY A 73 -11.90 13.43 12.83
C GLY A 73 -13.15 12.62 13.20
N ASN A 74 -13.85 12.01 12.24
CA ASN A 74 -15.11 11.32 12.51
C ASN A 74 -15.31 10.05 11.67
N VAL A 75 -14.22 9.43 11.19
CA VAL A 75 -14.29 8.15 10.48
C VAL A 75 -14.57 7.03 11.48
N LYS A 76 -15.65 6.27 11.27
CA LYS A 76 -16.06 5.18 12.18
C LYS A 76 -16.22 3.81 11.52
N SER A 77 -16.42 3.76 10.21
CA SER A 77 -16.35 2.53 9.44
C SER A 77 -15.97 2.80 7.98
N LEU A 78 -15.56 1.76 7.27
CA LEU A 78 -15.10 1.83 5.89
C LEU A 78 -15.50 0.57 5.15
N GLN A 79 -16.15 0.69 4.00
CA GLN A 79 -16.44 -0.39 3.07
C GLN A 79 -15.47 -0.32 1.89
N SER A 80 -15.01 -1.45 1.38
CA SER A 80 -14.16 -1.49 0.18
C SER A 80 -14.44 -2.71 -0.68
N THR A 81 -14.07 -2.66 -1.95
CA THR A 81 -14.16 -3.85 -2.82
C THR A 81 -13.09 -4.89 -2.45
N LYS A 82 -13.40 -6.18 -2.59
CA LYS A 82 -12.46 -7.27 -2.26
C LYS A 82 -11.11 -7.06 -2.96
N GLY A 83 -10.03 -7.11 -2.20
CA GLY A 83 -8.68 -6.91 -2.71
C GLY A 83 -8.25 -5.45 -2.91
N THR A 84 -9.06 -4.48 -2.49
CA THR A 84 -8.64 -3.06 -2.46
C THR A 84 -7.52 -2.87 -1.45
N CYS A 85 -6.44 -2.21 -1.87
CA CYS A 85 -5.24 -1.97 -1.08
C CYS A 85 -5.15 -0.49 -0.70
N MET A 86 -4.96 -0.17 0.58
CA MET A 86 -5.10 1.19 1.08
C MET A 86 -4.00 1.62 2.05
N LYS A 87 -3.57 2.87 1.90
CA LYS A 87 -2.66 3.60 2.77
C LYS A 87 -3.40 4.81 3.32
N PHE A 88 -3.39 5.03 4.63
CA PHE A 88 -4.08 6.15 5.25
C PHE A 88 -3.08 7.15 5.83
N TYR A 89 -3.26 8.43 5.49
CA TYR A 89 -2.29 9.49 5.78
C TYR A 89 -2.90 10.57 6.67
N THR A 90 -2.07 11.21 7.51
CA THR A 90 -2.40 12.41 8.29
C THR A 90 -2.28 13.71 7.51
N THR A 91 -1.81 13.62 6.27
CA THR A 91 -1.68 14.71 5.30
C THR A 91 -2.67 14.49 4.17
N ALA A 92 -3.20 15.58 3.60
CA ALA A 92 -4.22 15.49 2.55
C ALA A 92 -3.64 15.10 1.17
N ASP A 93 -2.33 15.22 1.00
CA ASP A 93 -1.58 14.95 -0.22
C ASP A 93 -0.88 13.58 -0.21
N CYS A 94 -1.16 12.74 0.79
CA CYS A 94 -0.50 11.45 0.99
C CYS A 94 1.03 11.54 1.11
N SER A 95 1.56 12.67 1.57
CA SER A 95 2.98 12.83 1.86
C SER A 95 3.37 12.18 3.20
N GLY A 96 4.61 11.69 3.28
CA GLY A 96 5.17 11.10 4.50
C GLY A 96 4.76 9.65 4.74
N ALA A 97 4.97 9.18 5.97
CA ALA A 97 4.59 7.84 6.37
C ALA A 97 3.08 7.77 6.65
N PRO A 98 2.36 6.75 6.17
CA PRO A 98 0.95 6.56 6.51
C PRO A 98 0.82 6.26 8.01
N VAL A 99 -0.22 6.78 8.67
CA VAL A 99 -0.51 6.50 10.11
C VAL A 99 -1.30 5.23 10.32
N SER A 100 -1.98 4.77 9.28
CA SER A 100 -2.55 3.43 9.23
C SER A 100 -2.29 2.85 7.87
N TYR A 101 -1.94 1.58 7.85
CA TYR A 101 -1.69 0.85 6.64
C TYR A 101 -2.54 -0.40 6.63
N ARG A 102 -3.23 -0.65 5.51
CA ARG A 102 -4.02 -1.86 5.30
C ARG A 102 -3.68 -2.41 3.91
N SER A 103 -2.84 -3.45 3.87
CA SER A 103 -2.59 -4.17 2.61
C SER A 103 -3.92 -4.66 2.07
N ALA A 104 -3.99 -4.85 0.75
CA ALA A 104 -5.13 -5.36 0.01
C ALA A 104 -5.99 -6.27 0.89
N PHE A 105 -7.27 -5.92 1.09
CA PHE A 105 -8.28 -6.67 1.86
C PHE A 105 -8.44 -8.10 1.32
N LYS A 106 -7.40 -8.90 1.49
CA LYS A 106 -7.18 -10.24 0.94
C LYS A 106 -6.90 -11.24 2.04
N MET A 107 -6.54 -10.81 3.25
CA MET A 107 -6.10 -11.75 4.28
C MET A 107 -7.24 -12.40 5.08
N PHE A 108 -8.42 -11.79 5.15
CA PHE A 108 -9.58 -12.44 5.75
C PHE A 108 -10.80 -12.21 4.86
N GLU A 109 -11.49 -13.29 4.46
CA GLU A 109 -12.73 -13.20 3.68
C GLU A 109 -13.81 -12.39 4.42
N SER A 110 -13.76 -12.35 5.76
CA SER A 110 -14.60 -11.49 6.61
C SER A 110 -14.45 -10.01 6.29
N ASP A 111 -13.24 -9.58 5.93
CA ASP A 111 -12.89 -8.17 5.75
C ASP A 111 -13.16 -7.70 4.32
N GLY A 112 -13.50 -8.60 3.40
CA GLY A 112 -13.88 -8.25 2.02
C GLY A 112 -15.11 -7.33 1.91
N ARG A 113 -15.80 -7.08 3.03
CA ARG A 113 -16.90 -6.11 3.17
C ARG A 113 -16.46 -4.78 3.78
N GLY A 114 -15.21 -4.63 4.20
CA GLY A 114 -14.70 -3.47 4.94
C GLY A 114 -14.53 -3.71 6.44
N ILE A 115 -14.29 -2.62 7.17
CA ILE A 115 -14.15 -2.58 8.63
C ILE A 115 -15.35 -1.83 9.20
N ASP A 116 -16.20 -2.54 9.93
CA ASP A 116 -17.46 -2.03 10.48
C ASP A 116 -17.26 -1.18 11.75
N ASN A 117 -16.14 -1.31 12.44
CA ASN A 117 -15.81 -0.47 13.58
C ASN A 117 -14.34 -0.03 13.60
N LEU A 118 -14.11 1.28 13.45
CA LEU A 118 -12.81 1.93 13.48
C LEU A 118 -12.61 2.81 14.72
N THR A 119 -13.50 2.78 15.73
CA THR A 119 -13.42 3.70 16.89
C THR A 119 -12.14 3.57 17.70
N ASP A 120 -11.56 2.37 17.75
CA ASP A 120 -10.33 2.08 18.51
C ASP A 120 -9.09 2.08 17.61
N THR A 121 -9.18 2.73 16.45
CA THR A 121 -8.10 2.83 15.47
C THR A 121 -7.69 4.28 15.26
N PRO A 122 -6.53 4.54 14.63
CA PRO A 122 -6.10 5.90 14.28
C PRO A 122 -6.96 6.58 13.19
N ALA A 123 -8.15 6.05 12.85
CA ALA A 123 -9.00 6.57 11.78
C ALA A 123 -9.44 8.02 11.98
N ILE A 124 -9.50 8.46 13.23
CA ILE A 124 -9.75 9.86 13.59
C ILE A 124 -8.70 10.82 13.00
N GLU A 125 -7.48 10.34 12.74
CA GLU A 125 -6.38 11.17 12.22
C GLU A 125 -6.30 11.19 10.68
N TRP A 126 -7.12 10.39 9.99
CA TRP A 126 -7.03 10.23 8.54
C TRP A 126 -7.49 11.49 7.79
N LYS A 127 -6.63 11.97 6.88
CA LYS A 127 -6.89 13.10 5.98
C LYS A 127 -6.81 12.73 4.50
N ALA A 128 -6.18 11.61 4.16
CA ALA A 128 -6.20 11.06 2.80
C ALA A 128 -6.08 9.54 2.80
N ILE A 129 -6.53 8.94 1.69
CA ILE A 129 -6.35 7.53 1.38
C ILE A 129 -5.61 7.43 0.05
N GLY A 130 -4.49 6.71 0.04
CA GLY A 130 -3.76 6.31 -1.15
C GLY A 130 -3.96 4.84 -1.46
N ASP A 131 -3.82 4.46 -2.73
CA ASP A 131 -3.64 3.05 -3.07
C ASP A 131 -2.23 2.55 -2.66
N CYS A 132 -1.99 1.25 -2.76
CA CYS A 132 -0.70 0.69 -2.37
C CYS A 132 0.47 1.00 -3.30
N LYS A 133 0.26 1.67 -4.44
CA LYS A 133 1.36 2.18 -5.25
C LYS A 133 1.96 3.46 -4.65
N GLN A 134 1.26 4.13 -3.73
CA GLN A 134 1.79 5.35 -3.12
C GLN A 134 2.99 5.11 -2.24
N GLU A 135 3.94 6.03 -2.20
CA GLU A 135 5.11 5.85 -1.35
C GLU A 135 4.70 5.83 0.13
N THR A 136 5.36 4.97 0.91
CA THR A 136 5.20 4.92 2.38
C THR A 136 6.28 5.72 3.10
N GLY A 137 7.21 6.34 2.34
CA GLY A 137 8.48 6.83 2.88
C GLY A 137 9.42 5.73 3.36
N VAL A 138 9.06 4.45 3.17
CA VAL A 138 9.88 3.28 3.51
C VAL A 138 10.40 2.67 2.21
N PRO A 139 11.72 2.53 2.04
CA PRO A 139 12.30 1.97 0.81
C PRO A 139 11.71 0.60 0.45
N ASP A 140 11.53 0.35 -0.84
CA ASP A 140 11.14 -0.96 -1.34
C ASP A 140 12.17 -2.03 -0.94
N GLY A 141 11.68 -3.22 -0.58
CA GLY A 141 12.52 -4.32 -0.10
C GLY A 141 13.08 -4.10 1.31
N SER A 142 12.43 -3.29 2.13
CA SER A 142 12.91 -2.98 3.50
C SER A 142 11.82 -3.07 4.56
N VAL A 143 12.26 -3.10 5.82
CA VAL A 143 11.40 -2.93 7.00
C VAL A 143 11.83 -1.67 7.75
N ALA A 144 10.89 -0.76 7.99
CA ALA A 144 11.10 0.44 8.79
C ALA A 144 10.59 0.22 10.21
N LEU A 145 11.47 0.36 11.20
CA LEU A 145 11.13 0.34 12.62
C LEU A 145 11.08 1.76 13.16
N PHE A 146 10.01 2.13 13.86
CA PHE A 146 9.79 3.48 14.35
C PHE A 146 9.85 3.53 15.88
N PRO A 147 10.51 4.54 16.47
CA PRO A 147 10.71 4.63 17.91
C PRO A 147 9.43 4.98 18.69
N LYS A 148 8.36 5.39 17.97
CA LYS A 148 7.07 5.75 18.52
C LYS A 148 5.97 4.99 17.80
N LYS A 149 4.78 4.95 18.42
CA LYS A 149 3.55 4.43 17.82
C LYS A 149 3.18 5.22 16.56
N LEU A 150 2.29 4.65 15.76
CA LEU A 150 1.72 5.25 14.55
C LEU A 150 2.80 5.70 13.55
N TYR A 151 3.91 4.95 13.49
CA TYR A 151 5.01 5.17 12.56
C TYR A 151 5.67 6.55 12.70
N GLN A 152 5.73 7.07 13.93
CA GLN A 152 6.30 8.38 14.22
C GLN A 152 7.79 8.32 14.59
N GLY A 153 8.48 9.43 14.32
CA GLY A 153 9.91 9.59 14.57
C GLY A 153 10.78 9.07 13.44
N LYS A 154 12.10 9.29 13.53
CA LYS A 154 13.05 8.84 12.50
C LYS A 154 13.09 7.30 12.47
N PRO A 155 12.72 6.65 11.35
CA PRO A 155 12.75 5.21 11.29
C PRO A 155 14.18 4.67 11.22
N CYS A 156 14.35 3.43 11.68
CA CYS A 156 15.43 2.56 11.27
C CYS A 156 14.96 1.73 10.08
N ASN A 157 15.46 2.02 8.88
CA ASN A 157 15.17 1.24 7.68
C ASN A 157 16.20 0.11 7.55
N VAL A 158 15.73 -1.14 7.56
CA VAL A 158 16.56 -2.33 7.40
C VAL A 158 16.22 -2.96 6.06
N ALA A 159 17.16 -2.92 5.12
CA ALA A 159 17.01 -3.60 3.84
C ALA A 159 16.94 -5.12 4.06
N VAL A 160 16.01 -5.78 3.38
CA VAL A 160 15.92 -7.24 3.34
C VAL A 160 16.68 -7.71 2.12
N THR A 161 17.83 -8.32 2.36
CA THR A 161 18.68 -8.88 1.32
C THR A 161 18.73 -10.40 1.46
N SER A 162 19.56 -11.06 0.65
CA SER A 162 19.84 -12.49 0.81
C SER A 162 20.62 -12.83 2.09
N LYS A 163 21.02 -11.83 2.88
CA LYS A 163 21.74 -11.99 4.15
C LYS A 163 20.93 -11.43 5.30
N CYS A 164 21.23 -11.91 6.51
CA CYS A 164 20.69 -11.33 7.72
C CYS A 164 21.24 -9.92 7.96
N ASN A 165 20.37 -8.99 8.33
CA ASN A 165 20.73 -7.63 8.73
C ASN A 165 20.25 -7.35 10.15
N ASN A 166 21.15 -6.83 11.00
CA ASN A 166 20.77 -6.37 12.33
C ASN A 166 19.99 -5.06 12.25
N VAL A 167 19.05 -4.85 13.17
CA VAL A 167 18.37 -3.56 13.34
C VAL A 167 19.40 -2.51 13.80
N CYS A 168 19.20 -1.26 13.37
CA CYS A 168 20.10 -0.14 13.62
C CYS A 168 20.49 -0.02 15.10
N THR A 169 21.79 0.17 15.37
CA THR A 169 22.36 0.18 16.72
C THR A 169 22.63 1.59 17.28
N GLY A 170 22.44 2.66 16.50
CA GLY A 170 22.62 4.04 16.94
C GLY A 170 22.61 5.02 15.77
N GLY A 171 22.07 6.24 15.96
CA GLY A 171 21.95 7.26 14.91
C GLY A 171 20.61 8.01 14.86
N GLY A 172 20.04 8.35 16.03
CA GLY A 172 18.84 9.18 16.16
C GLY A 172 17.50 8.56 15.72
N GLY A 173 17.48 7.29 15.29
CA GLY A 173 16.26 6.54 14.94
C GLY A 173 15.93 5.44 15.96
N ALA A 174 14.94 4.58 15.63
CA ALA A 174 14.63 3.40 16.45
C ALA A 174 15.86 2.50 16.63
N THR A 175 16.08 2.02 17.86
CA THR A 175 17.07 0.99 18.17
C THR A 175 16.37 -0.34 18.45
N ILE A 176 17.15 -1.43 18.51
CA ILE A 176 16.72 -2.82 18.79
C ILE A 176 15.68 -2.98 19.93
N GLN A 177 15.59 -2.03 20.87
CA GLN A 177 14.65 -2.09 22.01
C GLN A 177 13.69 -0.90 22.12
N LYS A 178 13.73 0.03 21.16
CA LYS A 178 12.93 1.26 21.21
C LYS A 178 11.82 1.31 20.17
N SER A 179 11.76 0.35 19.25
CA SER A 179 10.69 0.31 18.26
C SER A 179 9.34 0.12 18.97
N GLN A 180 8.34 0.91 18.58
CA GLN A 180 6.95 0.79 19.06
C GLN A 180 5.95 0.54 17.92
N SER A 181 6.39 0.73 16.68
CA SER A 181 5.66 0.39 15.47
C SER A 181 6.62 0.03 14.34
N PHE A 182 6.17 -0.70 13.31
CA PHE A 182 6.98 -0.97 12.11
C PHE A 182 6.13 -1.10 10.83
N ILE A 183 6.74 -0.80 9.68
CA ILE A 183 6.18 -1.05 8.34
C ILE A 183 7.12 -1.99 7.59
N ALA A 184 6.60 -3.08 7.04
CA ALA A 184 7.34 -4.02 6.20
C ALA A 184 7.04 -3.76 4.72
N ASN A 185 7.88 -2.98 4.02
CA ASN A 185 7.76 -2.77 2.58
C ASN A 185 8.56 -3.81 1.76
N VAL A 186 8.37 -5.08 2.09
CA VAL A 186 9.05 -6.22 1.47
C VAL A 186 8.04 -7.34 1.19
N GLU A 187 8.25 -8.12 0.14
CA GLU A 187 7.33 -9.21 -0.20
C GLU A 187 7.35 -10.34 0.83
N CYS A 188 8.53 -10.68 1.36
CA CYS A 188 8.64 -11.59 2.48
C CYS A 188 9.97 -11.42 3.24
N CYS A 189 9.94 -11.69 4.55
CA CYS A 189 11.09 -11.74 5.42
C CYS A 189 10.74 -12.39 6.77
N SER A 190 11.77 -12.71 7.55
CA SER A 190 11.62 -13.17 8.93
C SER A 190 12.16 -12.13 9.91
N LEU A 191 11.40 -11.86 10.97
CA LEU A 191 11.76 -10.97 12.08
C LEU A 191 12.26 -11.79 13.27
N TYR A 192 13.44 -11.50 13.80
CA TYR A 192 14.07 -12.28 14.85
C TYR A 192 14.23 -11.48 16.14
N ALA A 193 14.14 -12.17 17.28
CA ALA A 193 14.41 -11.58 18.58
C ALA A 193 15.91 -11.41 18.86
N SER A 194 16.74 -12.21 18.19
CA SER A 194 18.19 -12.24 18.34
C SER A 194 18.87 -11.38 17.28
N LYS A 195 20.17 -11.14 17.48
CA LYS A 195 21.04 -10.63 16.41
C LYS A 195 21.38 -11.76 15.43
N ASN A 196 21.76 -11.38 14.21
CA ASN A 196 22.24 -12.29 13.16
C ASN A 196 21.26 -13.40 12.78
N CYS A 197 19.95 -13.17 12.95
CA CYS A 197 18.87 -14.06 12.49
C CYS A 197 18.98 -15.49 13.03
N SER A 198 19.38 -15.59 14.31
CA SER A 198 19.54 -16.86 15.01
C SER A 198 18.34 -17.17 15.91
N GLY A 199 18.12 -18.43 16.26
CA GLY A 199 17.05 -18.81 17.20
C GLY A 199 15.65 -18.47 16.70
N ASP A 200 14.76 -18.12 17.65
CA ASP A 200 13.33 -18.04 17.39
C ASP A 200 12.93 -16.87 16.47
N VAL A 201 12.18 -17.21 15.44
CA VAL A 201 11.48 -16.24 14.60
C VAL A 201 10.30 -15.67 15.38
N LEU A 202 10.30 -14.35 15.55
CA LEU A 202 9.13 -13.63 16.04
C LEU A 202 8.02 -13.76 15.01
N HIS A 203 8.23 -13.30 13.78
CA HIS A 203 7.17 -13.28 12.78
C HIS A 203 7.69 -13.44 11.37
N TYR A 204 6.81 -13.90 10.49
CA TYR A 204 7.07 -14.03 9.06
C TYR A 204 6.20 -13.03 8.33
N ILE A 205 6.82 -12.12 7.58
CA ILE A 205 6.14 -11.33 6.58
C ILE A 205 5.97 -12.23 5.36
N ARG A 206 4.73 -12.49 4.98
CA ARG A 206 4.34 -13.40 3.89
C ARG A 206 4.05 -12.63 2.61
N LYS A 207 4.07 -13.35 1.48
CA LYS A 207 3.67 -12.80 0.19
C LYS A 207 2.26 -12.21 0.28
N GLY A 208 2.10 -10.96 -0.18
CA GLY A 208 0.86 -10.20 -0.05
C GLY A 208 0.79 -9.28 1.16
N GLN A 209 1.74 -9.39 2.10
CA GLN A 209 1.93 -8.44 3.22
C GLN A 209 2.94 -7.34 2.89
N LYS A 210 3.34 -7.17 1.61
CA LYS A 210 4.18 -6.03 1.20
C LYS A 210 3.45 -4.72 1.55
N GLY A 211 4.11 -3.93 2.37
CA GLY A 211 3.66 -2.67 2.93
C GLY A 211 2.99 -2.79 4.30
N TYR A 212 2.73 -4.00 4.84
CA TYR A 212 1.98 -4.19 6.09
C TYR A 212 2.64 -3.46 7.26
N GLY A 213 1.82 -2.88 8.13
CA GLY A 213 2.29 -2.14 9.29
C GLY A 213 1.64 -2.63 10.58
N TRP A 214 2.39 -2.49 11.68
CA TRP A 214 1.92 -2.66 13.04
C TRP A 214 2.10 -1.33 13.77
N GLU A 215 1.01 -0.58 13.89
CA GLU A 215 1.00 0.81 14.34
C GLU A 215 1.21 0.97 15.85
N ASP A 216 0.89 -0.04 16.65
CA ASP A 216 1.07 -0.02 18.10
C ASP A 216 1.21 -1.44 18.65
N TYR A 217 2.37 -1.73 19.24
CA TYR A 217 2.66 -3.05 19.82
C TYR A 217 1.84 -3.37 21.09
N ASP A 218 1.21 -2.38 21.71
CA ASP A 218 0.43 -2.58 22.94
C ASP A 218 -1.03 -3.00 22.67
N THR A 219 -1.52 -2.82 21.45
CA THR A 219 -2.92 -3.11 21.08
C THR A 219 -3.31 -4.57 21.21
N ALA A 220 -2.35 -5.50 21.11
CA ALA A 220 -2.59 -6.93 21.29
C ALA A 220 -1.42 -7.60 22.03
N LYS A 221 -1.74 -8.55 22.92
CA LYS A 221 -0.72 -9.34 23.66
C LYS A 221 0.33 -9.97 22.73
N TYR A 222 -0.10 -10.41 21.55
CA TYR A 222 0.79 -10.98 20.53
C TYR A 222 1.77 -9.95 19.93
N PHE A 223 1.40 -8.67 19.82
CA PHE A 223 2.26 -7.65 19.23
C PHE A 223 3.37 -7.18 20.18
N LYS A 224 3.19 -7.33 21.49
CA LYS A 224 4.23 -6.97 22.48
C LYS A 224 5.57 -7.66 22.27
N ARG A 225 5.61 -8.81 21.59
CA ARG A 225 6.89 -9.45 21.26
C ARG A 225 7.72 -8.67 20.22
N PHE A 226 7.11 -7.75 19.47
CA PHE A 226 7.79 -6.91 18.49
C PHE A 226 8.72 -5.85 19.11
N TYR A 227 8.58 -5.57 20.41
CA TYR A 227 9.59 -4.81 21.16
C TYR A 227 10.99 -5.47 21.13
N ARG A 228 11.07 -6.76 20.77
CA ARG A 228 12.30 -7.54 20.77
C ARG A 228 12.95 -7.67 19.38
N ILE A 229 12.39 -7.07 18.32
CA ILE A 229 12.94 -7.23 16.96
C ILE A 229 14.38 -6.70 16.94
N SER A 230 15.33 -7.57 16.62
CA SER A 230 16.77 -7.30 16.71
C SER A 230 17.51 -7.57 15.39
N SER A 231 16.98 -8.44 14.55
CA SER A 231 17.47 -8.64 13.19
C SER A 231 16.36 -9.08 12.24
N ILE A 232 16.59 -8.88 10.95
CA ILE A 232 15.67 -9.17 9.86
C ILE A 232 16.46 -9.92 8.80
N GLY A 233 15.94 -11.06 8.37
CA GLY A 233 16.59 -11.92 7.39
C GLY A 233 15.65 -12.36 6.28
N PRO A 234 16.21 -12.97 5.22
CA PRO A 234 15.40 -13.64 4.22
C PRO A 234 14.66 -14.81 4.88
N GLY A 235 13.39 -15.00 4.50
CA GLY A 235 12.57 -16.08 5.05
C GLY A 235 11.11 -15.86 4.70
N CYS A 236 10.54 -16.81 3.99
CA CYS A 236 9.16 -16.78 3.52
C CYS A 236 8.54 -18.13 3.92
N LEU A 237 7.46 -18.11 4.70
CA LEU A 237 6.62 -19.28 4.96
C LEU A 237 5.41 -19.25 4.01
#